data_AF-A0A183H7X6-F1
#
_entry.id   AF-A0A183H7X6-F1
#
_cell.length_a   1.000
_cell.length_b   1.000
_cell.length_c   1.000
_cell.angle_alpha   90.00
_cell.angle_beta   90.00
_cell.angle_gamma   90.00
#
_symmetry.space_group_name_H-M   'P 1'
#
loop_
_entity.id
_entity.type
_entity.pdbx_description
1 polymer ?
#
loop_
_entity_poly.entity_id
_entity_poly.type
_entity_poly.pdbx_seq_one_letter_code
_entity_poly.pdbx_strand_id
1 'polypeptide(L)'
;MAGNIIPAIATTNAIVAGMIVTEALKVVFGAKNKLRNVFIKPKPNPRGKILTEEVPSKPNQQCYVCSERREITLKLNVKSTTVHSLENKFLKGILHMVAPDVMISLTGNIVISSEEGETKAISERILEKVGVIHGCILECDDFLQRLELRIRIEHNNELKTDEFLIAKDTDATAINGQEDGKQGNRIKRSLSEAIDECSPIKIRKNDGEINS
;
A
#
# COMPACT_ATOMS: atom_id res chain seq x y z
N MET A 1 -3.56 2.30 -18.66
CA MET A 1 -3.91 3.70 -18.32
C MET A 1 -5.42 3.98 -18.32
N ALA A 2 -6.31 2.99 -18.50
CA ALA A 2 -7.77 3.19 -18.54
C ALA A 2 -8.51 2.79 -17.23
N GLY A 3 -7.77 2.53 -16.14
CA GLY A 3 -8.37 2.21 -14.85
C GLY A 3 -8.29 3.43 -13.93
N ASN A 4 -9.43 3.95 -13.48
CA ASN A 4 -9.60 5.02 -12.51
C ASN A 4 -9.55 6.47 -13.05
N ILE A 5 -10.29 6.78 -14.13
CA ILE A 5 -10.60 8.18 -14.45
C ILE A 5 -11.58 8.70 -13.39
N ILE A 6 -11.13 9.67 -12.58
CA ILE A 6 -11.96 10.31 -11.56
C ILE A 6 -12.39 11.68 -12.10
N PRO A 7 -13.69 11.98 -12.21
CA PRO A 7 -14.15 13.30 -12.62
C PRO A 7 -13.76 14.35 -11.57
N ALA A 8 -13.15 15.44 -12.01
CA ALA A 8 -12.73 16.55 -11.15
C ALA A 8 -13.70 17.73 -11.27
N ILE A 9 -14.00 18.38 -10.15
CA ILE A 9 -14.84 19.57 -10.09
C ILE A 9 -14.06 20.67 -9.36
N ALA A 10 -13.99 21.86 -9.95
CA ALA A 10 -13.19 22.98 -9.44
C ALA A 10 -13.56 23.37 -7.99
N THR A 11 -14.84 23.30 -7.64
CA THR A 11 -15.34 23.65 -6.31
C THR A 11 -14.82 22.69 -5.23
N THR A 12 -14.74 21.38 -5.50
CA THR A 12 -14.16 20.41 -4.57
C THR A 12 -12.69 20.74 -4.28
N ASN A 13 -11.91 21.09 -5.31
CA ASN A 13 -10.50 21.46 -5.14
C ASN A 13 -10.35 22.76 -4.32
N ALA A 14 -11.20 23.76 -4.55
CA ALA A 14 -11.17 25.00 -3.77
C ALA A 14 -11.50 24.76 -2.28
N ILE A 15 -12.48 23.90 -1.99
CA ILE A 15 -12.83 23.52 -0.61
C ILE A 15 -11.66 22.78 0.05
N VAL A 16 -11.06 21.80 -0.64
CA VAL A 16 -9.91 21.03 -0.12
C VAL A 16 -8.71 21.93 0.12
N ALA A 17 -8.40 22.87 -0.78
CA ALA A 17 -7.31 23.83 -0.60
C ALA A 17 -7.50 24.69 0.66
N GLY A 18 -8.72 25.19 0.91
CA GLY A 18 -9.04 25.92 2.13
C GLY A 18 -8.84 25.09 3.40
N MET A 19 -9.19 23.80 3.36
CA MET A 19 -8.95 22.87 4.47
C MET A 19 -7.47 22.61 4.71
N ILE A 20 -6.66 22.44 3.66
CA ILE A 20 -5.20 22.26 3.77
C ILE A 20 -4.57 23.45 4.50
N VAL A 21 -4.91 24.68 4.09
CA VAL A 21 -4.39 25.90 4.73
C VAL A 21 -4.82 25.98 6.21
N THR A 22 -6.08 25.63 6.50
CA THR A 22 -6.62 25.64 7.87
C THR A 22 -5.87 24.66 8.78
N GLU A 23 -5.61 23.43 8.33
CA GLU A 23 -4.83 22.46 9.11
C GLU A 23 -3.34 22.85 9.20
N ALA A 24 -2.76 23.42 8.14
CA ALA A 24 -1.38 23.89 8.14
C ALA A 24 -1.14 25.00 9.18
N LEU A 25 -2.08 25.95 9.33
CA LEU A 25 -2.00 26.99 10.37
C LEU A 25 -1.96 26.37 11.77
N LYS A 26 -2.72 25.30 12.03
CA LYS A 26 -2.66 24.59 13.33
C LYS A 26 -1.27 24.00 13.58
N VAL A 27 -0.60 23.47 12.55
CA VAL A 27 0.78 22.97 12.68
C VAL A 27 1.74 24.11 13.01
N VAL A 28 1.67 25.23 12.28
CA VAL A 28 2.54 26.40 12.46
C VAL A 28 2.41 26.98 13.86
N PHE A 29 1.19 27.09 14.39
CA PHE A 29 0.94 27.59 15.75
C PHE A 29 1.10 26.53 16.86
N GLY A 30 1.66 25.36 16.55
CA GLY A 30 1.92 24.30 17.55
C GLY A 30 0.67 23.59 18.08
N ALA A 31 -0.50 23.83 17.50
CA ALA A 31 -1.78 23.24 17.89
C ALA A 31 -2.03 21.84 17.28
N LYS A 32 -1.03 20.96 17.32
CA LYS A 32 -1.08 19.62 16.70
C LYS A 32 -2.21 18.74 17.23
N ASN A 33 -2.59 18.90 18.49
CA ASN A 33 -3.73 18.21 19.12
C ASN A 33 -5.10 18.58 18.52
N LYS A 34 -5.18 19.71 17.80
CA LYS A 34 -6.40 20.18 17.12
C LYS A 34 -6.47 19.74 15.65
N LEU A 35 -5.48 18.98 15.16
CA LEU A 35 -5.50 18.46 13.80
C LEU A 35 -6.66 17.48 13.61
N ARG A 36 -7.25 17.50 12.41
CA ARG A 36 -8.35 16.60 12.03
C ARG A 36 -8.14 16.07 10.62
N ASN A 37 -8.48 14.81 10.42
CA ASN A 37 -8.74 14.27 9.09
C ASN A 37 -10.15 14.68 8.70
N VAL A 38 -10.29 15.49 7.65
CA VAL A 38 -11.59 16.02 7.21
C VAL A 38 -12.01 15.35 5.92
N PHE A 39 -13.20 14.75 5.93
CA PHE A 39 -13.80 14.06 4.79
C PHE A 39 -15.01 14.84 4.28
N ILE A 40 -15.05 15.11 2.98
CA ILE A 40 -16.21 15.72 2.30
C ILE A 40 -17.13 14.60 1.82
N LYS A 41 -18.42 14.67 2.17
CA LYS A 41 -19.45 13.77 1.63
C LYS A 41 -20.34 14.52 0.63
N PRO A 42 -20.80 13.88 -0.48
CA PRO A 42 -21.70 14.53 -1.44
C PRO A 42 -23.07 14.92 -0.85
N LYS A 43 -23.52 14.18 0.16
CA LYS A 43 -24.78 14.42 0.87
C LYS A 43 -24.53 14.53 2.38
N PRO A 44 -25.33 15.31 3.12
CA PRO A 44 -25.27 15.34 4.57
C PRO A 44 -25.42 13.94 5.17
N ASN A 45 -24.64 13.63 6.19
CA ASN A 45 -24.87 12.44 7.01
C ASN A 45 -26.17 12.57 7.84
N PRO A 46 -26.63 11.54 8.57
CA PRO A 46 -27.84 11.62 9.41
C PRO A 46 -27.81 12.73 10.48
N ARG A 47 -26.63 13.30 10.76
CA ARG A 47 -26.43 14.42 11.69
C ARG A 47 -26.39 15.78 10.98
N GLY A 48 -26.73 15.84 9.69
CA GLY A 48 -26.74 17.05 8.88
C GLY A 48 -25.35 17.56 8.47
N LYS A 49 -24.27 16.78 8.67
CA LYS A 49 -22.90 17.21 8.36
C LYS A 49 -22.45 16.74 6.98
N ILE A 50 -21.95 17.66 6.17
CA ILE A 50 -21.28 17.41 4.89
C ILE A 50 -19.78 17.15 5.10
N LEU A 51 -19.17 17.93 6.00
CA LEU A 51 -17.79 17.75 6.45
C LEU A 51 -17.78 16.88 7.71
N THR A 52 -17.12 15.74 7.63
CA THR A 52 -16.93 14.83 8.77
C THR A 52 -15.47 14.91 9.20
N GLU A 53 -15.24 15.22 10.47
CA GLU A 53 -13.90 15.32 11.05
C GLU A 53 -13.61 14.10 11.91
N GLU A 54 -12.39 13.58 11.81
CA GLU A 54 -11.88 12.49 12.62
C GLU A 54 -10.51 12.87 13.20
N VAL A 55 -10.20 12.33 14.38
CA VAL A 55 -8.87 12.51 14.97
C VAL A 55 -7.87 11.64 14.20
N PRO A 56 -6.70 12.15 13.79
CA PRO A 56 -5.69 11.36 13.12
C PRO A 56 -5.29 10.13 13.95
N SER A 57 -5.25 8.97 13.31
CA SER A 57 -4.82 7.73 13.94
C SER A 57 -3.36 7.80 14.38
N LYS A 58 -3.02 7.08 15.45
CA LYS A 58 -1.63 6.89 15.86
C LYS A 58 -0.86 6.08 14.81
N PRO A 59 0.48 6.21 14.74
CA PRO A 59 1.31 5.38 13.87
C PRO A 59 1.05 3.89 14.07
N ASN A 60 0.89 3.16 12.97
CA ASN A 60 0.70 1.72 13.00
C ASN A 60 2.05 1.03 13.28
N GLN A 61 2.12 0.27 14.38
CA GLN A 61 3.34 -0.44 14.80
C GLN A 61 3.76 -1.55 13.84
N GLN A 62 2.84 -2.03 12.98
CA GLN A 62 3.13 -3.03 11.94
C GLN A 62 3.44 -2.40 10.57
N CYS A 63 3.55 -1.07 10.49
CA CYS A 63 3.87 -0.41 9.22
C CYS A 63 5.35 -0.63 8.86
N TYR A 64 5.61 -1.27 7.71
CA TYR A 64 6.98 -1.52 7.24
C TYR A 64 7.76 -0.26 6.82
N VAL A 65 7.13 0.92 6.84
CA VAL A 65 7.78 2.21 6.51
C VAL A 65 8.10 3.01 7.78
N CYS A 66 7.12 3.25 8.64
CA CYS A 66 7.27 4.15 9.79
C CYS A 66 7.42 3.46 11.15
N SER A 67 7.29 2.13 11.23
CA SER A 67 7.60 1.41 12.47
C SER A 67 9.11 1.38 12.72
N GLU A 68 9.50 1.05 13.95
CA GLU A 68 10.90 0.81 14.31
C GLU A 68 11.42 -0.53 13.77
N ARG A 69 10.55 -1.55 13.70
CA ARG A 69 10.95 -2.91 13.29
C ARG A 69 11.23 -3.02 11.79
N ARG A 70 10.46 -2.29 10.95
CA ARG A 70 10.55 -2.29 9.48
C ARG A 70 10.89 -3.67 8.90
N GLU A 71 10.08 -4.66 9.22
CA GLU A 71 10.26 -6.04 8.77
C GLU A 71 8.98 -6.52 8.07
N ILE A 72 9.15 -7.24 6.95
CA ILE A 72 8.05 -7.92 6.27
C ILE A 72 8.45 -9.36 5.93
N THR A 73 7.44 -10.23 5.83
CA THR A 73 7.63 -11.58 5.30
C THR A 73 7.12 -11.62 3.86
N LEU A 74 8.01 -11.96 2.93
CA LEU A 74 7.73 -12.06 1.49
C LEU A 74 7.64 -13.52 1.07
N LYS A 75 6.45 -13.94 0.66
CA LYS A 75 6.20 -15.25 0.06
C LYS A 75 6.39 -15.17 -1.45
N LEU A 76 7.32 -15.97 -1.98
CA LEU A 76 7.64 -16.03 -3.41
C LEU A 76 8.24 -17.40 -3.80
N ASN A 77 8.28 -17.68 -5.10
CA ASN A 77 8.97 -18.87 -5.61
C ASN A 77 10.44 -18.57 -5.95
N VAL A 78 11.33 -18.94 -5.03
CA VAL A 78 12.78 -18.69 -5.11
C VAL A 78 13.46 -19.42 -6.28
N LYS A 79 12.85 -20.50 -6.79
CA LYS A 79 13.40 -21.32 -7.88
C LYS A 79 13.05 -20.80 -9.27
N SER A 80 12.02 -19.96 -9.39
CA SER A 80 11.58 -19.41 -10.67
C SER A 80 11.84 -17.91 -10.79
N THR A 81 11.84 -17.18 -9.67
CA THR A 81 11.97 -15.72 -9.67
C THR A 81 13.43 -15.30 -9.85
N THR A 82 13.67 -14.31 -10.71
CA THR A 82 15.00 -13.74 -10.97
C THR A 82 15.29 -12.54 -10.06
N VAL A 83 16.57 -12.19 -9.91
CA VAL A 83 17.00 -10.98 -9.19
C VAL A 83 16.39 -9.72 -9.83
N HIS A 84 16.39 -9.64 -11.16
CA HIS A 84 15.81 -8.53 -11.90
C HIS A 84 14.31 -8.34 -11.62
N SER A 85 13.57 -9.44 -11.46
CA SER A 85 12.15 -9.38 -11.12
C SER A 85 11.93 -8.90 -9.69
N LEU A 86 12.71 -9.40 -8.73
CA LEU A 86 12.68 -8.93 -7.35
C LEU A 86 12.96 -7.42 -7.29
N GLU A 87 13.97 -6.94 -8.01
CA GLU A 87 14.32 -5.52 -8.06
C GLU A 87 13.20 -4.67 -8.67
N ASN A 88 12.81 -4.96 -9.92
CA ASN A 88 11.95 -4.05 -10.68
C ASN A 88 10.47 -4.21 -10.38
N LYS A 89 10.00 -5.45 -10.20
CA LYS A 89 8.57 -5.71 -9.96
C LYS A 89 8.21 -5.58 -8.49
N PHE A 90 9.08 -6.02 -7.59
CA PHE A 90 8.78 -5.99 -6.16
C PHE A 90 9.34 -4.75 -5.46
N LEU A 91 10.65 -4.53 -5.42
CA LEU A 91 11.24 -3.41 -4.67
C LEU A 91 10.86 -2.05 -5.28
N LYS A 92 11.09 -1.85 -6.58
CA LYS A 92 10.71 -0.60 -7.28
C LYS A 92 9.21 -0.55 -7.58
N GLY A 93 8.62 -1.67 -7.99
CA GLY A 93 7.22 -1.73 -8.43
C GLY A 93 6.19 -1.71 -7.30
N ILE A 94 6.37 -2.53 -6.26
CA ILE A 94 5.40 -2.70 -5.17
C ILE A 94 5.79 -1.85 -3.95
N LEU A 95 7.08 -1.83 -3.57
CA LEU A 95 7.55 -1.07 -2.41
C LEU A 95 7.94 0.37 -2.72
N HIS A 96 8.01 0.75 -4.00
CA HIS A 96 8.33 2.10 -4.45
C HIS A 96 9.69 2.63 -3.97
N MET A 97 10.67 1.73 -3.83
CA MET A 97 12.08 2.11 -3.71
C MET A 97 12.56 2.76 -5.02
N VAL A 98 13.41 3.77 -4.91
CA VAL A 98 14.03 4.48 -6.04
C VAL A 98 15.29 3.75 -6.46
N ALA A 99 16.20 3.52 -5.52
CA ALA A 99 17.52 2.95 -5.75
C ALA A 99 17.84 1.94 -4.64
N PRO A 100 17.30 0.70 -4.75
CA PRO A 100 17.46 -0.31 -3.72
C PRO A 100 18.84 -0.97 -3.77
N ASP A 101 19.48 -1.04 -2.61
CA ASP A 101 20.64 -1.88 -2.32
C ASP A 101 20.17 -3.06 -1.46
N VAL A 102 20.54 -4.29 -1.83
CA VAL A 102 20.07 -5.49 -1.14
C VAL A 102 21.21 -6.43 -0.81
N MET A 103 21.32 -6.78 0.46
CA MET A 103 22.29 -7.73 0.99
C MET A 103 21.64 -8.86 1.78
N ILE A 104 22.26 -10.03 1.79
CA ILE A 104 21.84 -11.16 2.62
C ILE A 104 22.47 -11.01 4.01
N SER A 105 21.64 -10.84 5.04
CA SER A 105 22.06 -10.55 6.42
C SER A 105 23.09 -11.54 6.98
N LEU A 106 22.98 -12.84 6.65
CA LEU A 106 23.84 -13.88 7.20
C LEU A 106 25.19 -14.03 6.48
N THR A 107 25.22 -13.83 5.16
CA THR A 107 26.42 -14.07 4.36
C THR A 107 27.14 -12.78 3.98
N GLY A 108 26.49 -11.62 4.10
CA GLY A 108 26.99 -10.35 3.60
C GLY A 108 27.04 -10.27 2.07
N ASN A 109 26.44 -11.23 1.36
CA ASN A 109 26.45 -11.24 -0.10
C ASN A 109 25.53 -10.13 -0.64
N ILE A 110 26.07 -9.29 -1.51
CA ILE A 110 25.33 -8.25 -2.23
C ILE A 110 24.57 -8.91 -3.38
N VAL A 111 23.24 -8.76 -3.38
CA VAL A 111 22.33 -9.33 -4.39
C VAL A 111 21.95 -8.28 -5.42
N ILE A 112 21.66 -7.05 -4.96
CA ILE A 112 21.28 -5.91 -5.77
C ILE A 112 22.12 -4.73 -5.28
N SER A 113 22.66 -3.96 -6.21
CA SER A 113 23.41 -2.74 -5.95
C SER A 113 22.79 -1.62 -6.78
N SER A 114 22.65 -0.44 -6.20
CA SER A 114 22.17 0.76 -6.87
C SER A 114 23.21 1.34 -7.83
N GLU A 115 24.48 0.97 -7.70
CA GLU A 115 25.56 1.43 -8.58
C GLU A 115 25.54 0.72 -9.95
N GLU A 116 25.64 1.52 -11.02
CA GLU A 116 25.56 1.01 -12.37
C GLU A 116 26.77 0.13 -12.73
N GLY A 117 26.52 -1.17 -12.91
CA GLY A 117 27.52 -2.10 -13.47
C GLY A 117 27.95 -3.21 -12.53
N GLU A 118 27.68 -3.11 -11.23
CA GLU A 118 28.15 -4.09 -10.26
C GLU A 118 27.37 -5.42 -10.33
N THR A 119 26.05 -5.36 -10.46
CA THR A 119 25.17 -6.54 -10.35
C THR A 119 24.58 -7.02 -11.68
N LYS A 120 24.99 -6.42 -12.81
CA LYS A 120 24.47 -6.75 -14.15
C LYS A 120 24.58 -8.24 -14.49
N ALA A 121 25.70 -8.89 -14.15
CA ALA A 121 25.94 -10.30 -14.41
C ALA A 121 25.08 -11.28 -13.56
N ILE A 122 24.51 -10.78 -12.46
CA ILE A 122 23.70 -11.55 -11.51
C ILE A 122 22.20 -11.31 -11.72
N SER A 123 21.82 -10.17 -12.30
CA SER A 123 20.43 -9.72 -12.50
C SER A 123 19.50 -10.78 -13.14
N GLU A 124 19.95 -11.49 -14.17
CA GLU A 124 19.15 -12.50 -14.88
C GLU A 124 19.13 -13.86 -14.18
N ARG A 125 19.95 -14.06 -13.13
CA ARG A 125 20.00 -15.33 -12.40
C ARG A 125 18.79 -15.48 -11.49
N ILE A 126 18.42 -16.74 -11.25
CA ILE A 126 17.40 -17.13 -10.29
C ILE A 126 17.92 -16.84 -8.87
N LEU A 127 17.03 -16.40 -7.98
CA LEU A 127 17.34 -16.06 -6.59
C LEU A 127 18.09 -17.17 -5.83
N GLU A 128 17.69 -18.43 -6.02
CA GLU A 128 18.37 -19.59 -5.41
C GLU A 128 19.86 -19.67 -5.77
N LYS A 129 20.24 -19.34 -7.02
CA LYS A 129 21.65 -19.37 -7.46
C LYS A 129 22.50 -18.26 -6.86
N VAL A 130 21.87 -17.22 -6.33
CA VAL A 130 22.54 -16.07 -5.70
C VAL A 130 22.62 -16.26 -4.18
N GLY A 131 22.11 -17.38 -3.67
CA GLY A 131 22.14 -17.73 -2.24
C GLY A 131 20.91 -17.25 -1.46
N VAL A 132 19.90 -16.70 -2.15
CA VAL A 132 18.60 -16.39 -1.53
C VAL A 132 17.85 -17.72 -1.39
N ILE A 133 17.53 -18.12 -0.16
CA ILE A 133 16.84 -19.38 0.16
C ILE A 133 15.69 -19.13 1.14
N HIS A 134 14.87 -20.15 1.38
CA HIS A 134 13.83 -20.08 2.41
C HIS A 134 14.43 -19.73 3.78
N GLY A 135 13.80 -18.79 4.48
CA GLY A 135 14.21 -18.34 5.81
C GLY A 135 15.34 -17.31 5.82
N CYS A 136 15.93 -16.97 4.66
CA CYS A 136 16.92 -15.90 4.61
C CYS A 136 16.27 -14.54 4.87
N ILE A 137 17.08 -13.62 5.40
CA ILE A 137 16.69 -12.24 5.64
C ILE A 137 17.51 -11.38 4.69
N LEU A 138 16.80 -10.63 3.85
CA LEU A 138 17.37 -9.60 3.01
C LEU A 138 17.29 -8.28 3.76
N GLU A 139 18.40 -7.56 3.80
CA GLU A 139 18.47 -6.19 4.26
C GLU A 139 18.45 -5.32 3.01
N CYS A 140 17.38 -4.55 2.88
CA CYS A 140 17.15 -3.65 1.77
C CYS A 140 17.30 -2.21 2.27
N ASP A 141 18.16 -1.45 1.62
CA ASP A 141 18.38 -0.03 1.89
C ASP A 141 18.06 0.78 0.63
N ASP A 142 17.52 1.97 0.84
CA ASP A 142 17.38 3.01 -0.17
C ASP A 142 17.90 4.32 0.44
N PHE A 143 19.15 4.63 0.10
CA PHE A 143 19.84 5.82 0.60
C PHE A 143 19.17 7.14 0.19
N LEU A 144 18.48 7.17 -0.96
CA LEU A 144 17.81 8.38 -1.45
C LEU A 144 16.56 8.69 -0.62
N GLN A 145 15.84 7.65 -0.19
CA GLN A 145 14.63 7.79 0.63
C GLN A 145 14.89 7.67 2.15
N ARG A 146 16.10 7.29 2.56
CA ARG A 146 16.44 6.92 3.96
C ARG A 146 15.51 5.82 4.49
N LEU A 147 15.27 4.81 3.65
CA LEU A 147 14.36 3.71 3.92
C LEU A 147 15.12 2.40 4.03
N GLU A 148 15.30 1.96 5.28
CA GLU A 148 15.80 0.61 5.59
C GLU A 148 14.62 -0.34 5.85
N LEU A 149 14.67 -1.53 5.24
CA LEU A 149 13.64 -2.57 5.34
C LEU A 149 14.27 -3.95 5.40
N ARG A 150 13.82 -4.79 6.34
CA ARG A 150 14.20 -6.21 6.41
C ARG A 150 13.11 -7.08 5.78
N ILE A 151 13.50 -7.95 4.87
CA ILE A 151 12.58 -8.84 4.17
C ILE A 151 12.95 -10.28 4.48
N ARG A 152 12.07 -10.97 5.20
CA ARG A 152 12.17 -12.42 5.41
C ARG A 152 11.59 -13.16 4.22
N ILE A 153 12.38 -14.05 3.62
CA ILE A 153 11.96 -14.81 2.44
C ILE A 153 11.31 -16.13 2.86
N GLU A 154 10.08 -16.33 2.41
CA GLU A 154 9.35 -17.60 2.56
C GLU A 154 9.13 -18.22 1.18
N HIS A 155 9.87 -19.29 0.89
CA HIS A 155 9.69 -20.03 -0.34
C HIS A 155 8.32 -20.72 -0.41
N ASN A 156 7.58 -20.48 -1.48
CA ASN A 156 6.35 -21.20 -1.81
C ASN A 156 6.40 -21.71 -3.26
N ASN A 157 6.19 -23.02 -3.46
CA ASN A 157 6.21 -23.68 -4.77
C ASN A 157 4.92 -23.48 -5.58
N GLU A 158 3.81 -23.13 -4.94
CA GLU A 158 2.51 -22.96 -5.58
C GLU A 158 2.41 -21.62 -6.34
N LEU A 159 3.24 -20.65 -5.97
CA LEU A 159 3.30 -19.34 -6.62
C LEU A 159 4.02 -19.42 -7.96
N LYS A 160 3.44 -18.75 -8.96
CA LYS A 160 4.05 -18.63 -10.28
C LYS A 160 5.23 -17.66 -10.24
N THR A 161 6.01 -17.66 -11.31
CA THR A 161 7.05 -16.66 -11.54
C THR A 161 6.46 -15.25 -11.44
N ASP A 162 7.11 -14.37 -10.67
CA ASP A 162 6.72 -12.97 -10.45
C ASP A 162 5.45 -12.74 -9.64
N GLU A 163 4.95 -13.77 -8.93
CA GLU A 163 3.91 -13.61 -7.92
C GLU A 163 4.53 -13.36 -6.55
N PHE A 164 4.24 -12.19 -5.99
CA PHE A 164 4.77 -11.75 -4.70
C PHE A 164 3.63 -11.53 -3.72
N LEU A 165 3.70 -12.15 -2.54
CA LEU A 165 2.72 -11.98 -1.48
C LEU A 165 3.41 -11.52 -0.20
N ILE A 166 3.04 -10.33 0.27
CA ILE A 166 3.46 -9.84 1.59
C ILE A 166 2.56 -10.50 2.62
N ALA A 167 3.12 -11.41 3.41
CA ALA A 167 2.45 -11.98 4.56
C ALA A 167 2.41 -10.91 5.65
N LYS A 168 1.21 -10.68 6.21
CA LYS A 168 1.10 -9.89 7.43
C LYS A 168 1.64 -10.74 8.56
N ASP A 169 2.56 -10.20 9.35
CA ASP A 169 2.90 -10.75 10.66
C ASP A 169 1.61 -10.72 11.50
N THR A 170 0.83 -11.80 11.46
CA THR A 170 -0.04 -12.13 12.59
C THR A 170 0.92 -12.49 13.70
N ASP A 171 1.12 -11.57 14.65
CA ASP A 171 2.05 -11.72 15.77
C ASP A 171 2.04 -13.17 16.29
N ALA A 172 3.15 -13.88 16.04
CA ALA A 172 3.37 -15.23 16.46
C ALA A 172 3.65 -15.26 17.98
N THR A 173 2.61 -15.03 18.76
CA THR A 173 2.51 -15.39 20.17
C THR A 173 1.11 -15.95 20.44
N ALA A 174 0.88 -17.16 19.96
CA ALA A 174 -0.18 -18.03 20.47
C ALA A 174 0.32 -19.48 20.39
N ILE A 175 1.11 -19.89 21.39
CA ILE A 175 1.30 -21.31 21.69
C ILE A 175 0.13 -21.70 22.60
N ASN A 176 -0.89 -22.33 22.04
CA ASN A 176 -1.49 -23.59 22.49
C ASN A 176 -2.79 -23.85 21.72
N GLY A 177 -2.90 -25.09 21.24
CA GLY A 177 -3.82 -25.48 20.20
C GLY A 177 -5.30 -25.37 20.53
N GLN A 178 -6.06 -25.06 19.50
CA GLN A 178 -7.30 -25.74 19.16
C GLN A 178 -7.54 -25.54 17.67
N GLU A 179 -7.69 -26.66 16.97
CA GLU A 179 -8.21 -26.70 15.60
C GLU A 179 -9.58 -26.05 15.60
N ASP A 180 -9.78 -25.04 14.75
CA ASP A 180 -11.09 -24.78 14.16
C ASP A 180 -10.91 -24.02 12.84
N GLY A 181 -11.34 -24.68 11.77
CA GLY A 181 -11.23 -24.18 10.41
C GLY A 181 -12.02 -22.90 10.21
N LYS A 182 -11.32 -21.83 9.77
CA LYS A 182 -11.95 -20.71 9.08
C LYS A 182 -11.14 -20.31 7.86
N GLN A 183 -11.85 -20.34 6.74
CA GLN A 183 -11.41 -20.00 5.39
C GLN A 183 -10.68 -18.65 5.37
N GLY A 184 -9.45 -18.67 4.87
CA GLY A 184 -8.63 -17.48 4.68
C GLY A 184 -9.31 -16.50 3.73
N ASN A 185 -9.49 -15.27 4.20
CA ASN A 185 -9.93 -14.15 3.38
C ASN A 185 -8.88 -13.87 2.29
N ARG A 186 -9.15 -14.34 1.08
CA ARG A 186 -8.45 -13.92 -0.14
C ARG A 186 -8.66 -12.43 -0.34
N ILE A 187 -7.62 -11.63 -0.15
CA ILE A 187 -7.57 -10.29 -0.76
C ILE A 187 -7.26 -10.50 -2.25
N LYS A 188 -8.31 -10.81 -3.03
CA LYS A 188 -8.32 -10.58 -4.47
C LYS A 188 -8.62 -9.10 -4.68
N ARG A 189 -7.63 -8.30 -5.03
CA ARG A 189 -7.91 -7.01 -5.70
C ARG A 189 -8.26 -7.31 -7.15
N SER A 190 -9.50 -7.70 -7.39
CA SER A 190 -10.13 -7.66 -8.72
C SER A 190 -10.83 -6.32 -8.86
N LEU A 191 -10.43 -5.53 -9.87
CA LEU A 191 -11.19 -4.38 -10.32
C LEU A 191 -12.47 -4.89 -10.99
N SER A 192 -13.61 -4.78 -10.30
CA SER A 192 -14.93 -4.73 -10.94
C SER A 192 -16.04 -4.47 -9.91
N GLU A 193 -16.82 -3.43 -10.20
CA GLU A 193 -18.25 -3.25 -9.84
C GLU A 193 -18.58 -2.89 -8.39
N ALA A 194 -18.47 -1.59 -8.07
CA ALA A 194 -19.39 -0.94 -7.15
C ALA A 194 -20.57 -0.42 -7.97
N ILE A 195 -21.76 -0.97 -7.70
CA ILE A 195 -23.03 -0.59 -8.31
C ILE A 195 -23.37 0.84 -7.83
N ASP A 196 -23.53 1.74 -8.80
CA ASP A 196 -23.82 3.16 -8.62
C ASP A 196 -25.34 3.37 -8.46
N GLU A 197 -25.82 3.44 -7.22
CA GLU A 197 -27.15 4.00 -6.94
C GLU A 197 -27.08 5.53 -6.82
N CYS A 198 -26.98 6.22 -7.96
CA CYS A 198 -27.32 7.64 -8.01
C CYS A 198 -27.82 8.10 -9.39
N SER A 199 -28.86 7.43 -9.90
CA SER A 199 -29.65 7.97 -11.03
C SER A 199 -30.38 9.26 -10.60
N PRO A 200 -30.28 10.38 -11.34
CA PRO A 200 -31.03 11.59 -11.02
C PRO A 200 -32.52 11.42 -11.34
N ILE A 201 -33.37 11.72 -10.35
CA ILE A 201 -34.83 11.78 -10.49
C ILE A 201 -35.18 12.90 -11.48
N LYS A 202 -35.85 12.55 -12.59
CA LYS A 202 -36.40 13.51 -13.55
C LYS A 202 -37.49 14.35 -12.86
N ILE A 203 -37.22 15.65 -12.69
CA ILE A 203 -38.22 16.64 -12.30
C ILE A 203 -39.26 16.72 -13.42
N ARG A 204 -40.49 16.26 -13.17
CA ARG A 204 -41.63 16.48 -14.07
C ARG A 204 -42.04 17.95 -13.97
N LYS A 205 -42.03 18.66 -15.10
CA LYS A 205 -42.67 19.97 -15.25
C LYS A 205 -44.18 19.78 -15.14
N ASN A 206 -44.81 20.49 -14.21
CA ASN A 206 -46.25 20.69 -14.20
C ASN A 206 -46.56 21.81 -15.19
N ASP A 207 -47.01 21.46 -16.39
CA ASP A 207 -47.73 22.39 -17.24
C ASP A 207 -49.21 22.25 -16.88
N GLY A 208 -49.73 23.27 -16.19
CA GLY A 208 -51.15 23.41 -15.94
C GLY A 208 -51.84 23.95 -17.19
N GLU A 209 -52.65 23.12 -17.82
CA GLU A 209 -53.65 23.57 -18.79
C GLU A 209 -55.00 23.74 -18.08
N ILE A 210 -55.45 24.99 -18.10
CA ILE A 210 -56.80 25.44 -17.78
C ILE A 210 -57.62 25.23 -19.07
N ASN A 211 -58.75 24.52 -19.01
CA ASN A 211 -60.05 24.99 -19.53
C ASN A 211 -61.15 23.90 -19.58
N SER A 212 -62.36 24.41 -19.29
CA SER A 212 -63.72 23.86 -19.48
C SER A 212 -64.30 23.04 -18.35
#